data_AF-A0A1Y6K253-F1
#
_entry.id   AF-A0A1Y6K253-F1
#
_cell.length_a   1.000
_cell.length_b   1.000
_cell.length_c   1.000
_cell.angle_alpha   90.00
_cell.angle_beta   90.00
_cell.angle_gamma   90.00
#
_symmetry.space_group_name_H-M   'P 1'
#
loop_
_entity.id
_entity.type
_entity.pdbx_description
1 polymer ?
#
loop_
_entity_poly.entity_id
_entity_poly.type
_entity_poly.pdbx_seq_one_letter_code
_entity_poly.pdbx_strand_id
1 'polypeptide(L)'
;MHQIAIGSAGNRNVFTVIHGASVSAPAFKATCYFNFSADPFVSEHIEIELKGTSAQIESFIADLIAYFHYGALTRDGVVNAPLALRFQRDNGGHYFFAFMLDPVLAANPGSYLRQSQGSKLITIHYTRPNYFQGVKTPLRVKGLYAAGGTMWDYHLYNHTYNTVDSTVWVDPSDFITSLPAPIRVELKPVTASVNLTNLFIGLTYHPTFNGFNPFFFYFGTIASAAGLTMDASAIKGGYLSLTFAPSVWSTAFSVTLTSNDLAQLTALNYRPLLRFFAPHAYNDLFFRLQVIQGTSVIHTTEAVHSPPGFGYVLLPSLNLPPGPLLKEAAPQPLVLYIQALRESGAATTITTDYLTLFPFNPGAIFYAFHPVKTDALFIDDSAFSRHGFRDTALTGESVTHSRIGPPLVLYPQQINRLFFAVSDDNNLMPPSHYSLLNVSYYPRYALL
;
A
#
# COMPACT_ATOMS: atom_id res chain seq x y z
N MET A 1 31.88 -9.62 9.20
CA MET A 1 30.89 -8.64 9.67
C MET A 1 31.64 -7.36 9.98
N HIS A 2 31.38 -6.26 9.27
CA HIS A 2 32.10 -5.01 9.45
C HIS A 2 31.62 -4.23 10.68
N GLN A 3 30.31 -4.17 10.92
CA GLN A 3 29.73 -3.47 12.07
C GLN A 3 28.42 -4.13 12.52
N ILE A 4 28.21 -4.20 13.84
CA ILE A 4 26.90 -4.47 14.46
C ILE A 4 26.60 -3.32 15.42
N ALA A 5 25.38 -2.78 15.35
CA ALA A 5 24.92 -1.74 16.24
C ALA A 5 23.50 -2.04 16.74
N ILE A 6 23.16 -1.51 17.91
CA ILE A 6 21.85 -1.63 18.53
C ILE A 6 21.27 -0.25 18.78
N GLY A 7 19.99 -0.06 18.54
CA GLY A 7 19.33 1.20 18.83
C GLY A 7 17.99 1.35 18.14
N SER A 8 17.58 2.58 17.92
CA SER A 8 16.29 2.91 17.32
C SER A 8 16.46 3.26 15.84
N ALA A 9 15.77 2.52 14.99
CA ALA A 9 15.46 2.95 13.63
C ALA A 9 14.30 3.98 13.65
N GLY A 10 14.06 4.67 12.53
CA GLY A 10 12.98 5.65 12.41
C GLY A 10 13.43 7.10 12.65
N ASN A 11 12.66 7.89 13.41
CA ASN A 11 12.89 9.33 13.56
C ASN A 11 14.11 9.67 14.43
N ARG A 12 14.45 8.81 15.41
CA ARG A 12 15.67 9.00 16.22
C ARG A 12 16.92 8.61 15.44
N ASN A 13 16.83 7.51 14.67
CA ASN A 13 17.94 6.90 13.92
C ASN A 13 19.26 6.88 14.70
N VAL A 14 19.21 6.50 15.98
CA VAL A 14 20.36 6.47 16.89
C VAL A 14 20.77 5.03 17.11
N PHE A 15 22.03 4.74 16.83
CA PHE A 15 22.61 3.40 16.95
C PHE A 15 23.92 3.45 17.73
N THR A 16 24.05 2.56 18.71
CA THR A 16 25.28 2.34 19.47
C THR A 16 26.00 1.14 18.87
N VAL A 17 27.23 1.32 18.42
CA VAL A 17 28.04 0.24 17.85
C VAL A 17 28.49 -0.70 18.96
N ILE A 18 28.17 -1.99 18.80
CA ILE A 18 28.47 -3.04 19.79
C ILE A 18 29.50 -4.06 19.29
N HIS A 19 29.87 -4.00 18.01
CA HIS A 19 30.92 -4.83 17.41
C HIS A 19 31.47 -4.19 16.14
N GLY A 20 32.77 -4.37 15.89
CA GLY A 20 33.42 -4.05 14.63
C GLY A 20 33.90 -2.60 14.54
N ALA A 21 33.84 -2.01 13.34
CA ALA A 21 34.37 -0.69 13.07
C ALA A 21 33.67 0.39 13.90
N SER A 22 34.47 1.28 14.50
CA SER A 22 34.02 2.37 15.38
C SER A 22 33.34 1.92 16.69
N VAL A 23 33.59 0.68 17.13
CA VAL A 23 33.19 0.25 18.47
C VAL A 23 33.93 1.07 19.54
N SER A 24 33.22 1.50 20.58
CA SER A 24 33.77 2.26 21.70
C SER A 24 33.48 1.56 23.02
N ALA A 25 34.33 1.82 24.02
CA ALA A 25 34.11 1.32 25.37
C ALA A 25 32.73 1.77 25.90
N PRO A 26 31.99 0.89 26.60
CA PRO A 26 32.46 -0.41 27.10
C PRO A 26 32.23 -1.58 26.13
N ALA A 27 31.55 -1.40 24.99
CA ALA A 27 31.33 -2.51 24.07
C ALA A 27 32.66 -2.95 23.46
N PHE A 28 32.93 -4.26 23.48
CA PHE A 28 34.16 -4.83 22.92
C PHE A 28 33.84 -5.74 21.74
N LYS A 29 32.93 -6.68 21.94
CA LYS A 29 32.57 -7.68 20.94
C LYS A 29 31.12 -8.10 21.13
N ALA A 30 30.43 -8.34 20.02
CA ALA A 30 29.12 -8.97 20.05
C ALA A 30 29.06 -10.17 19.11
N THR A 31 28.33 -11.19 19.51
CA THR A 31 28.08 -12.41 18.72
C THR A 31 26.58 -12.62 18.62
N CYS A 32 26.05 -12.68 17.41
CA CYS A 32 24.64 -12.94 17.13
C CYS A 32 24.42 -14.42 16.85
N TYR A 33 23.37 -14.99 17.45
CA TYR A 33 22.97 -16.37 17.24
C TYR A 33 21.62 -16.39 16.55
N PHE A 34 21.65 -16.57 15.23
CA PHE A 34 20.46 -16.57 14.40
C PHE A 34 19.82 -17.96 14.36
N ASN A 35 18.48 -17.97 14.37
CA ASN A 35 17.72 -19.19 14.21
C ASN A 35 17.18 -19.28 12.78
N PHE A 36 17.24 -20.48 12.20
CA PHE A 36 16.76 -20.77 10.85
C PHE A 36 15.51 -21.63 10.96
N SER A 37 14.34 -21.00 10.82
CA SER A 37 13.03 -21.65 10.83
C SER A 37 12.22 -21.18 9.62
N ALA A 38 11.16 -21.93 9.29
CA ALA A 38 10.10 -21.50 8.37
C ALA A 38 9.03 -20.63 9.07
N ASP A 39 9.10 -20.50 10.40
CA ASP A 39 8.15 -19.70 11.18
C ASP A 39 8.23 -18.21 10.81
N PRO A 40 7.10 -17.47 10.85
CA PRO A 40 7.07 -16.03 10.54
C PRO A 40 7.86 -15.17 11.53
N PHE A 41 8.08 -15.68 12.74
CA PHE A 41 8.87 -15.06 13.79
C PHE A 41 9.89 -16.05 14.33
N VAL A 42 11.07 -15.55 14.68
CA VAL A 42 12.15 -16.36 15.24
C VAL A 42 12.66 -15.75 16.53
N SER A 43 12.87 -16.60 17.53
CA SER A 43 13.52 -16.23 18.79
C SER A 43 15.01 -16.46 18.69
N GLU A 44 15.78 -15.45 19.08
CA GLU A 44 17.22 -15.37 18.91
C GLU A 44 17.86 -14.71 20.13
N HIS A 45 19.19 -14.71 20.16
CA HIS A 45 19.91 -13.96 21.16
C HIS A 45 21.21 -13.37 20.61
N ILE A 46 21.68 -12.33 21.30
CA ILE A 46 22.98 -11.71 21.08
C ILE A 46 23.74 -11.68 22.40
N GLU A 47 25.00 -12.07 22.35
CA GLU A 47 25.93 -11.96 23.46
C GLU A 47 26.83 -10.75 23.24
N ILE A 48 26.98 -9.90 24.25
CA ILE A 48 27.83 -8.70 24.19
C ILE A 48 28.85 -8.77 25.31
N GLU A 49 30.12 -8.83 24.92
CA GLU A 49 31.27 -8.68 25.81
C GLU A 49 31.54 -7.20 26.05
N LEU A 50 31.48 -6.81 27.31
CA LEU A 50 31.75 -5.46 27.80
C LEU A 50 33.12 -5.43 28.50
N LYS A 51 33.92 -4.41 28.20
CA LYS A 51 35.22 -4.14 28.82
C LYS A 51 35.39 -2.64 29.04
N GLY A 52 35.55 -2.21 30.29
CA GLY A 52 35.67 -0.80 30.65
C GLY A 52 35.56 -0.57 32.15
N THR A 53 35.43 0.69 32.55
CA THR A 53 35.15 1.04 33.95
C THR A 53 33.72 0.65 34.33
N SER A 54 33.46 0.43 35.62
CA SER A 54 32.10 0.12 36.10
C SER A 54 31.08 1.17 35.66
N ALA A 55 31.44 2.46 35.73
CA ALA A 55 30.58 3.55 35.28
C ALA A 55 30.26 3.49 33.78
N GLN A 56 31.24 3.15 32.93
CA GLN A 56 31.00 2.97 31.49
C GLN A 56 30.03 1.81 31.24
N ILE A 57 30.24 0.67 31.91
CA ILE A 57 29.39 -0.53 31.79
C ILE A 57 27.96 -0.24 32.27
N GLU A 58 27.79 0.44 33.40
CA GLU A 58 26.49 0.83 33.94
C GLU A 58 25.75 1.80 33.00
N SER A 59 26.44 2.81 32.47
CA SER A 59 25.87 3.74 31.49
C SER A 59 25.38 3.01 30.23
N PHE A 60 26.18 2.09 29.70
CA PHE A 60 25.80 1.33 28.51
C PHE A 60 24.58 0.42 28.77
N ILE A 61 24.50 -0.22 29.94
CA ILE A 61 23.33 -1.01 30.31
C ILE A 61 22.09 -0.10 30.45
N ALA A 62 22.23 1.08 31.03
CA ALA A 62 21.14 2.06 31.13
C ALA A 62 20.64 2.49 29.73
N ASP A 63 21.56 2.75 28.79
CA ASP A 63 21.22 3.08 27.41
C ASP A 63 20.45 1.95 26.71
N LEU A 64 20.86 0.69 26.91
CA LEU A 64 20.14 -0.48 26.40
C LEU A 64 18.71 -0.56 26.94
N ILE A 65 18.54 -0.37 28.26
CA ILE A 65 17.21 -0.38 28.90
C ILE A 65 16.34 0.75 28.33
N ALA A 66 16.92 1.93 28.10
CA ALA A 66 16.22 3.04 27.46
C ALA A 66 15.76 2.66 26.04
N TYR A 67 16.63 2.03 25.23
CA TYR A 67 16.24 1.54 23.91
C TYR A 67 15.11 0.50 23.96
N PHE A 68 15.12 -0.39 24.96
CA PHE A 68 14.05 -1.39 25.14
C PHE A 68 12.72 -0.72 25.47
N HIS A 69 12.75 0.30 26.34
CA HIS A 69 11.58 1.11 26.65
C HIS A 69 11.02 1.82 25.41
N TYR A 70 11.86 2.45 24.58
CA TYR A 70 11.42 3.06 23.32
C TYR A 70 10.88 2.05 22.31
N GLY A 71 11.45 0.84 22.27
CA GLY A 71 10.92 -0.27 21.50
C GLY A 71 9.50 -0.64 21.92
N ALA A 72 9.24 -0.73 23.24
CA ALA A 72 7.91 -0.97 23.78
C ALA A 72 6.93 0.16 23.41
N LEU A 73 7.30 1.41 23.64
CA LEU A 73 6.49 2.58 23.27
C LEU A 73 6.17 2.64 21.76
N THR A 74 7.07 2.15 20.90
CA THR A 74 6.82 2.09 19.46
C THR A 74 5.73 1.08 19.12
N ARG A 75 5.70 -0.07 19.81
CA ARG A 75 4.67 -1.09 19.61
C ARG A 75 3.31 -0.63 20.11
N ASP A 76 3.31 0.16 21.17
CA ASP A 76 2.11 0.80 21.71
C ASP A 76 1.66 2.01 20.87
N GLY A 77 2.38 2.35 19.79
CA GLY A 77 2.05 3.45 18.89
C GLY A 77 2.37 4.85 19.41
N VAL A 78 3.10 4.96 20.52
CA VAL A 78 3.39 6.24 21.19
C VAL A 78 4.53 7.00 20.53
N VAL A 79 5.57 6.30 20.04
CA VAL A 79 6.75 6.93 19.43
C VAL A 79 7.16 6.26 18.11
N ASN A 80 7.93 6.98 17.28
CA ASN A 80 8.57 6.42 16.09
C ASN A 80 10.04 6.10 16.31
N ALA A 81 10.27 4.99 17.02
CA ALA A 81 11.62 4.57 17.39
C ALA A 81 11.77 3.04 17.44
N PRO A 82 11.38 2.27 16.39
CA PRO A 82 11.46 0.81 16.45
C PRO A 82 12.87 0.35 16.79
N LEU A 83 12.95 -0.53 17.78
CA LEU A 83 14.20 -1.11 18.24
C LEU A 83 14.73 -2.10 17.20
N ALA A 84 16.00 -1.96 16.84
CA ALA A 84 16.63 -2.81 15.84
C ALA A 84 18.10 -3.10 16.15
N LEU A 85 18.55 -4.27 15.72
CA LEU A 85 19.95 -4.52 15.40
C LEU A 85 20.22 -4.04 13.98
N ARG A 86 21.25 -3.22 13.80
CA ARG A 86 21.74 -2.77 12.50
C ARG A 86 23.05 -3.48 12.18
N PHE A 87 23.10 -4.08 11.00
CA PHE A 87 24.26 -4.80 10.49
C PHE A 87 24.84 -4.08 9.28
N GLN A 88 26.16 -4.06 9.20
CA GLN A 88 26.89 -3.72 7.99
C GLN A 88 27.89 -4.84 7.70
N ARG A 89 27.72 -5.51 6.56
CA ARG A 89 28.54 -6.68 6.22
C ARG A 89 29.95 -6.29 5.80
N ASP A 90 30.04 -5.31 4.90
CA ASP A 90 31.25 -4.83 4.25
C ASP A 90 31.44 -3.33 4.51
N ASN A 91 32.68 -2.86 4.50
CA ASN A 91 32.98 -1.44 4.67
C ASN A 91 32.34 -0.63 3.52
N GLY A 92 31.57 0.41 3.85
CA GLY A 92 30.82 1.21 2.87
C GLY A 92 29.61 0.51 2.25
N GLY A 93 29.29 -0.72 2.67
CA GLY A 93 28.12 -1.46 2.20
C GLY A 93 26.80 -0.97 2.81
N HIS A 94 25.68 -1.52 2.30
CA HIS A 94 24.35 -1.22 2.80
C HIS A 94 24.11 -1.70 4.23
N TYR A 95 23.21 -1.02 4.94
CA TYR A 95 22.73 -1.44 6.24
C TYR A 95 21.54 -2.39 6.13
N PHE A 96 21.51 -3.36 7.05
CA PHE A 96 20.42 -4.30 7.23
C PHE A 96 19.90 -4.19 8.67
N PHE A 97 18.59 -4.29 8.85
CA PHE A 97 17.92 -4.12 10.14
C PHE A 97 17.18 -5.39 10.52
N ALA A 98 17.40 -5.85 11.74
CA ALA A 98 16.55 -6.84 12.41
C ALA A 98 15.79 -6.15 13.53
N PHE A 99 14.47 -5.99 13.35
CA PHE A 99 13.62 -5.38 14.36
C PHE A 99 13.42 -6.34 15.53
N MET A 100 13.75 -5.87 16.74
CA MET A 100 13.66 -6.66 17.96
C MET A 100 12.32 -6.42 18.64
N LEU A 101 11.63 -7.52 18.92
CA LEU A 101 10.41 -7.62 19.69
C LEU A 101 10.75 -8.29 21.02
N ASP A 102 10.20 -7.73 22.11
CA ASP A 102 10.29 -8.26 23.47
C ASP A 102 11.74 -8.59 23.91
N PRO A 103 12.66 -7.60 23.84
CA PRO A 103 14.02 -7.81 24.28
C PRO A 103 14.06 -8.03 25.79
N VAL A 104 14.78 -9.06 26.22
CA VAL A 104 15.04 -9.37 27.63
C VAL A 104 16.54 -9.44 27.87
N LEU A 105 17.02 -8.63 28.81
CA LEU A 105 18.41 -8.67 29.25
C LEU A 105 18.60 -9.79 30.28
N ALA A 106 19.45 -10.76 29.96
CA ALA A 106 19.88 -11.81 30.87
C ALA A 106 21.33 -11.57 31.30
N ALA A 107 21.59 -11.69 32.60
CA ALA A 107 22.94 -11.72 33.13
C ALA A 107 23.47 -13.16 33.03
N ASN A 108 24.72 -13.32 32.56
CA ASN A 108 25.35 -14.62 32.60
C ASN A 108 25.65 -15.00 34.07
N PRO A 109 25.19 -16.16 34.58
CA PRO A 109 25.39 -16.58 35.97
C PRO A 109 26.86 -16.58 36.42
N GLY A 110 27.82 -16.77 35.50
CA GLY A 110 29.26 -16.74 35.80
C GLY A 110 29.93 -15.37 35.69
N SER A 111 29.19 -14.31 35.34
CA SER A 111 29.76 -12.97 35.10
C SER A 111 30.35 -12.30 36.35
N TYR A 112 29.89 -12.65 37.55
CA TYR A 112 30.43 -12.12 38.82
C TYR A 112 31.93 -12.46 39.02
N LEU A 113 32.40 -13.58 38.45
CA LEU A 113 33.81 -14.00 38.54
C LEU A 113 34.76 -13.09 37.75
N ARG A 114 34.26 -12.39 36.73
CA ARG A 114 35.06 -11.51 35.85
C ARG A 114 34.82 -10.02 36.07
N GLN A 115 33.85 -9.69 36.93
CA GLN A 115 33.50 -8.32 37.26
C GLN A 115 34.66 -7.56 37.93
N SER A 116 35.46 -8.26 38.75
CA SER A 116 36.69 -7.72 39.37
C SER A 116 37.82 -7.43 38.35
N GLN A 117 37.72 -7.96 37.13
CA GLN A 117 38.68 -7.75 36.04
C GLN A 117 38.20 -6.70 35.01
N GLY A 118 37.10 -5.99 35.30
CA GLY A 118 36.56 -4.94 34.42
C GLY A 118 35.92 -5.48 33.13
N SER A 119 35.48 -6.74 33.13
CA SER A 119 34.80 -7.36 32.00
C SER A 119 33.49 -8.04 32.40
N LYS A 120 32.46 -7.89 31.57
CA LYS A 120 31.12 -8.46 31.81
C LYS A 120 30.55 -9.01 30.50
N LEU A 121 29.94 -10.19 30.56
CA LEU A 121 29.18 -10.76 29.45
C LEU A 121 27.68 -10.57 29.74
N ILE A 122 26.97 -9.95 28.81
CA ILE A 122 25.51 -9.83 28.85
C ILE A 122 24.89 -10.56 27.65
N THR A 123 23.69 -11.10 27.84
CA THR A 123 22.94 -11.75 26.78
C THR A 123 21.60 -11.03 26.62
N ILE A 124 21.21 -10.74 25.39
CA ILE A 124 19.89 -10.17 25.07
C ILE A 124 19.14 -11.21 24.28
N HIS A 125 18.02 -11.70 24.82
CA HIS A 125 17.07 -12.54 24.11
C HIS A 125 16.02 -11.67 23.46
N TYR A 126 15.64 -11.96 22.22
CA TYR A 126 14.62 -11.21 21.50
C TYR A 126 13.90 -12.10 20.49
N THR A 127 12.72 -11.65 20.05
CA THR A 127 12.02 -12.22 18.89
C THR A 127 12.11 -11.23 17.74
N ARG A 128 12.18 -11.71 16.50
CA ARG A 128 12.10 -10.83 15.32
C ARG A 128 11.23 -11.45 14.23
N PRO A 129 10.66 -10.63 13.34
CA PRO A 129 10.16 -11.13 12.07
C PRO A 129 11.26 -11.89 11.33
N ASN A 130 10.89 -12.96 10.62
CA ASN A 130 11.84 -13.82 9.91
C ASN A 130 12.33 -13.22 8.58
N TYR A 131 12.85 -11.99 8.65
CA TYR A 131 13.52 -11.31 7.55
C TYR A 131 14.48 -10.24 8.10
N PHE A 132 15.44 -9.83 7.27
CA PHE A 132 16.17 -8.58 7.48
C PHE A 132 15.64 -7.51 6.54
N GLN A 133 15.45 -6.29 7.05
CA GLN A 133 15.00 -5.16 6.25
C GLN A 133 16.21 -4.33 5.76
N GLY A 134 16.21 -3.94 4.50
CA GLY A 134 17.18 -2.99 3.95
C GLY A 134 16.84 -1.53 4.27
N VAL A 135 17.71 -0.63 3.83
CA VAL A 135 17.43 0.82 3.83
C VAL A 135 16.31 1.16 2.84
N LYS A 136 15.62 2.28 3.07
CA LYS A 136 14.63 2.82 2.12
C LYS A 136 15.30 3.09 0.77
N THR A 137 14.74 2.55 -0.31
CA THR A 137 15.27 2.71 -1.67
C THR A 137 14.19 3.30 -2.57
N PRO A 138 14.48 4.34 -3.37
CA PRO A 138 13.53 4.88 -4.33
C PRO A 138 13.22 3.85 -5.43
N LEU A 139 11.98 3.84 -5.91
CA LEU A 139 11.56 3.00 -7.03
C LEU A 139 11.47 3.83 -8.30
N ARG A 140 11.83 3.20 -9.41
CA ARG A 140 11.45 3.67 -10.74
C ARG A 140 10.04 3.16 -11.05
N VAL A 141 9.16 4.06 -11.44
CA VAL A 141 7.79 3.75 -11.84
C VAL A 141 7.61 4.00 -13.33
N LYS A 142 6.71 3.24 -13.95
CA LYS A 142 6.38 3.32 -15.38
C LYS A 142 4.89 3.54 -15.56
N GLY A 143 4.56 4.41 -16.52
CA GLY A 143 3.20 4.68 -16.96
C GLY A 143 2.88 4.01 -18.28
N LEU A 144 1.60 3.94 -18.61
CA LEU A 144 1.17 3.40 -19.91
C LEU A 144 1.50 4.40 -21.03
N TYR A 145 1.32 5.69 -20.76
CA TYR A 145 1.57 6.75 -21.73
C TYR A 145 2.67 7.72 -21.30
N ALA A 146 2.96 7.83 -20.01
CA ALA A 146 4.05 8.67 -19.51
C ALA A 146 5.39 7.91 -19.47
N ALA A 147 6.47 8.59 -19.89
CA ALA A 147 7.83 8.08 -19.75
C ALA A 147 8.13 7.85 -18.27
N GLY A 148 8.62 6.65 -17.91
CA GLY A 148 8.88 6.31 -16.52
C GLY A 148 9.94 7.20 -15.87
N GLY A 149 9.78 7.49 -14.58
CA GLY A 149 10.61 8.42 -13.82
C GLY A 149 10.92 7.95 -12.40
N THR A 150 11.76 8.71 -11.69
CA THR A 150 12.11 8.46 -10.29
C THR A 150 11.87 9.74 -9.50
N MET A 151 11.02 9.68 -8.48
CA MET A 151 10.70 10.80 -7.58
C MET A 151 10.06 12.02 -8.25
N TRP A 152 8.77 12.23 -8.00
CA TRP A 152 8.02 13.45 -8.36
C TRP A 152 7.85 13.75 -9.86
N ASP A 153 8.43 12.95 -10.75
CA ASP A 153 8.34 13.12 -12.21
C ASP A 153 7.01 12.63 -12.82
N TYR A 154 6.17 11.96 -12.03
CA TYR A 154 5.00 11.26 -12.55
C TYR A 154 3.70 11.93 -12.13
N HIS A 155 2.87 12.30 -13.11
CA HIS A 155 1.55 12.89 -12.92
C HIS A 155 0.48 11.79 -12.90
N LEU A 156 -0.13 11.56 -11.75
CA LEU A 156 -1.25 10.64 -11.58
C LEU A 156 -2.57 11.38 -11.70
N TYR A 157 -3.39 11.00 -12.68
CA TYR A 157 -4.74 11.52 -12.91
C TYR A 157 -5.80 10.53 -12.38
N ASN A 158 -7.05 10.97 -12.29
CA ASN A 158 -8.19 10.10 -11.94
C ASN A 158 -8.67 9.18 -13.08
N HIS A 159 -7.96 9.17 -14.21
CA HIS A 159 -8.28 8.31 -15.34
C HIS A 159 -7.03 7.98 -16.15
N THR A 160 -7.11 6.91 -16.94
CA THR A 160 -6.07 6.53 -17.90
C THR A 160 -6.62 6.69 -19.31
N TYR A 161 -6.13 7.66 -20.09
CA TYR A 161 -6.51 7.90 -21.49
C TYR A 161 -5.59 8.96 -22.15
N ASN A 162 -5.29 8.83 -23.44
CA ASN A 162 -4.73 9.88 -24.31
C ASN A 162 -3.65 10.75 -23.64
N THR A 163 -2.56 10.12 -23.18
CA THR A 163 -1.37 10.70 -22.49
C THR A 163 -1.42 10.78 -20.97
N VAL A 164 -2.57 10.57 -20.34
CA VAL A 164 -2.66 10.54 -18.87
C VAL A 164 -2.87 9.13 -18.34
N ASP A 165 -2.44 8.93 -17.10
CA ASP A 165 -2.45 7.65 -16.42
C ASP A 165 -2.97 7.81 -14.97
N SER A 166 -3.78 6.85 -14.54
CA SER A 166 -4.24 6.68 -13.15
C SER A 166 -3.56 5.51 -12.46
N THR A 167 -2.57 4.91 -13.12
CA THR A 167 -1.84 3.73 -12.63
C THR A 167 -0.39 3.79 -13.04
N VAL A 168 0.46 3.22 -12.20
CA VAL A 168 1.87 3.00 -12.52
C VAL A 168 2.27 1.58 -12.19
N TRP A 169 3.28 1.05 -12.86
CA TRP A 169 3.88 -0.23 -12.47
C TRP A 169 5.38 -0.11 -12.22
N VAL A 170 5.88 -1.11 -11.49
CA VAL A 170 7.29 -1.34 -11.20
C VAL A 170 7.65 -2.70 -11.78
N ASP A 171 8.67 -2.72 -12.64
CA ASP A 171 9.15 -3.98 -13.21
C ASP A 171 9.98 -4.76 -12.18
N PRO A 172 9.97 -6.11 -12.23
CA PRO A 172 10.72 -6.94 -11.28
C PRO A 172 12.24 -6.70 -11.34
N SER A 173 12.76 -6.12 -12.43
CA SER A 173 14.17 -5.74 -12.55
C SER A 173 14.53 -4.44 -11.84
N ASP A 174 13.54 -3.61 -11.49
CA ASP A 174 13.75 -2.27 -10.91
C ASP A 174 13.83 -2.30 -9.36
N PHE A 175 13.71 -3.49 -8.75
CA PHE A 175 13.84 -3.68 -7.31
C PHE A 175 14.42 -5.05 -6.95
N ILE A 176 15.07 -5.15 -5.78
CA ILE A 176 15.69 -6.38 -5.30
C ILE A 176 15.15 -6.68 -3.91
N THR A 177 14.42 -7.78 -3.78
CA THR A 177 13.89 -8.27 -2.51
C THR A 177 13.62 -9.78 -2.62
N SER A 178 13.80 -10.52 -1.53
CA SER A 178 13.52 -11.96 -1.47
C SER A 178 12.09 -12.25 -1.03
N LEU A 179 11.49 -11.33 -0.26
CA LEU A 179 10.14 -11.44 0.30
C LEU A 179 9.30 -10.22 -0.08
N PRO A 180 7.96 -10.28 0.07
CA PRO A 180 7.10 -9.13 -0.15
C PRO A 180 7.56 -7.91 0.66
N ALA A 181 7.96 -6.85 -0.06
CA ALA A 181 8.62 -5.68 0.49
C ALA A 181 7.64 -4.51 0.65
N PRO A 182 7.48 -3.92 1.84
CA PRO A 182 6.55 -2.83 2.04
C PRO A 182 7.00 -1.58 1.27
N ILE A 183 6.03 -0.85 0.75
CA ILE A 183 6.27 0.39 0.02
C ILE A 183 5.94 1.61 0.88
N ARG A 184 6.53 2.72 0.50
CA ARG A 184 6.14 4.05 0.94
C ARG A 184 5.68 4.84 -0.28
N VAL A 185 4.44 5.28 -0.24
CA VAL A 185 3.80 6.11 -1.27
C VAL A 185 3.73 7.54 -0.77
N GLU A 186 4.15 8.47 -1.60
CA GLU A 186 4.10 9.90 -1.35
C GLU A 186 3.35 10.57 -2.51
N LEU A 187 2.29 11.32 -2.19
CA LEU A 187 1.47 12.03 -3.18
C LEU A 187 1.44 13.51 -2.87
N LYS A 188 1.67 14.33 -3.90
CA LYS A 188 1.59 15.79 -3.80
C LYS A 188 0.55 16.31 -4.79
N PRO A 189 -0.65 16.71 -4.35
CA PRO A 189 -1.63 17.35 -5.23
C PRO A 189 -1.09 18.65 -5.82
N VAL A 190 -1.36 18.89 -7.10
CA VAL A 190 -0.88 20.09 -7.83
C VAL A 190 -2.03 20.95 -8.34
N THR A 191 -3.19 20.37 -8.58
CA THR A 191 -4.34 21.10 -9.12
C THR A 191 -4.84 22.15 -8.12
N ALA A 192 -4.61 23.43 -8.42
CA ALA A 192 -5.07 24.57 -7.64
C ALA A 192 -6.59 24.50 -7.35
N SER A 193 -6.96 24.86 -6.13
CA SER A 193 -8.35 25.06 -5.68
C SER A 193 -9.18 23.80 -5.40
N VAL A 194 -8.56 22.62 -5.33
CA VAL A 194 -9.25 21.37 -4.99
C VAL A 194 -8.51 20.66 -3.87
N ASN A 195 -9.22 20.42 -2.76
CA ASN A 195 -8.67 19.67 -1.64
C ASN A 195 -8.82 18.16 -1.91
N LEU A 196 -7.81 17.36 -1.55
CA LEU A 196 -7.96 15.89 -1.60
C LEU A 196 -8.82 15.43 -0.41
N THR A 197 -9.84 14.62 -0.69
CA THR A 197 -10.59 13.90 0.35
C THR A 197 -10.23 12.43 0.32
N ASN A 198 -11.09 11.56 -0.21
CA ASN A 198 -10.87 10.12 -0.16
C ASN A 198 -9.82 9.71 -1.21
N LEU A 199 -8.86 8.90 -0.77
CA LEU A 199 -7.81 8.35 -1.62
C LEU A 199 -7.92 6.84 -1.63
N PHE A 200 -7.95 6.28 -2.83
CA PHE A 200 -7.99 4.84 -3.07
C PHE A 200 -6.66 4.45 -3.71
N ILE A 201 -5.98 3.46 -3.12
CA ILE A 201 -4.76 2.88 -3.66
C ILE A 201 -4.95 1.37 -3.80
N GLY A 202 -4.92 0.86 -5.03
CA GLY A 202 -5.00 -0.57 -5.33
C GLY A 202 -3.64 -1.11 -5.75
N LEU A 203 -3.38 -2.40 -5.50
CA LEU A 203 -2.19 -3.07 -6.01
C LEU A 203 -2.57 -4.39 -6.69
N THR A 204 -1.99 -4.61 -7.87
CA THR A 204 -1.98 -5.91 -8.53
C THR A 204 -0.54 -6.35 -8.75
N TYR A 205 -0.36 -7.66 -8.91
CA TYR A 205 0.91 -8.23 -9.29
C TYR A 205 0.67 -9.32 -10.33
N HIS A 206 1.51 -9.37 -11.36
CA HIS A 206 1.45 -10.38 -12.41
C HIS A 206 2.86 -10.75 -12.88
N PRO A 207 3.14 -12.01 -13.27
CA PRO A 207 4.48 -12.38 -13.71
C PRO A 207 4.95 -11.62 -14.96
N THR A 208 4.01 -11.30 -15.85
CA THR A 208 4.31 -10.79 -17.20
C THR A 208 3.39 -9.68 -17.70
N PHE A 209 2.33 -9.31 -16.97
CA PHE A 209 1.29 -8.45 -17.50
C PHE A 209 1.51 -6.98 -17.10
N ASN A 210 1.67 -6.12 -18.10
CA ASN A 210 1.79 -4.67 -17.95
C ASN A 210 0.82 -3.89 -18.88
N GLY A 211 -0.16 -4.56 -19.49
CA GLY A 211 -1.13 -3.92 -20.39
C GLY A 211 -2.28 -3.23 -19.65
N PHE A 212 -3.10 -2.46 -20.35
CA PHE A 212 -4.23 -1.70 -19.77
C PHE A 212 -5.50 -2.53 -19.52
N ASN A 213 -5.89 -3.36 -20.50
CA ASN A 213 -7.08 -4.21 -20.38
C ASN A 213 -6.77 -5.41 -19.47
N PRO A 214 -7.65 -5.82 -18.56
CA PRO A 214 -9.07 -5.48 -18.54
C PRO A 214 -9.46 -4.52 -17.42
N PHE A 215 -8.57 -3.61 -17.01
CA PHE A 215 -8.82 -2.84 -15.80
C PHE A 215 -9.74 -1.65 -16.00
N PHE A 216 -9.87 -1.11 -17.21
CA PHE A 216 -10.67 0.09 -17.41
C PHE A 216 -11.51 0.04 -18.68
N PHE A 217 -12.74 0.53 -18.52
CA PHE A 217 -13.79 0.51 -19.53
C PHE A 217 -14.34 1.92 -19.69
N TYR A 218 -14.46 2.36 -20.93
CA TYR A 218 -14.99 3.67 -21.30
C TYR A 218 -16.40 3.53 -21.87
N PHE A 219 -17.08 4.64 -22.10
CA PHE A 219 -18.43 4.67 -22.71
C PHE A 219 -18.59 3.75 -23.94
N GLY A 220 -17.58 3.65 -24.81
CA GLY A 220 -17.65 2.85 -26.04
C GLY A 220 -17.44 1.34 -25.84
N THR A 221 -16.99 0.91 -24.66
CA THR A 221 -16.78 -0.50 -24.29
C THR A 221 -17.78 -1.00 -23.25
N ILE A 222 -18.51 -0.09 -22.62
CA ILE A 222 -19.59 -0.40 -21.69
C ILE A 222 -20.86 -0.59 -22.51
N ALA A 223 -21.42 -1.80 -22.51
CA ALA A 223 -22.69 -2.08 -23.18
C ALA A 223 -23.86 -1.64 -22.30
N SER A 224 -24.83 -0.92 -22.89
CA SER A 224 -26.03 -0.43 -22.21
C SER A 224 -27.14 -0.14 -23.21
N ALA A 225 -28.39 -0.05 -22.74
CA ALA A 225 -29.50 0.55 -23.47
C ALA A 225 -29.48 2.10 -23.43
N ALA A 226 -28.48 2.69 -22.77
CA ALA A 226 -28.26 4.12 -22.66
C ALA A 226 -28.02 4.81 -24.01
N GLY A 227 -28.41 6.08 -24.09
CA GLY A 227 -27.99 6.97 -25.17
C GLY A 227 -26.54 7.40 -25.01
N LEU A 228 -25.79 7.46 -26.11
CA LEU A 228 -24.43 8.00 -26.15
C LEU A 228 -24.48 9.50 -26.44
N THR A 229 -23.80 10.30 -25.61
CA THR A 229 -23.59 11.73 -25.85
C THR A 229 -22.08 12.04 -25.91
N MET A 230 -21.67 12.78 -26.93
CA MET A 230 -20.29 13.27 -27.06
C MET A 230 -20.11 14.57 -26.26
N ASP A 231 -19.09 14.62 -25.42
CA ASP A 231 -18.75 15.77 -24.59
C ASP A 231 -17.25 15.77 -24.26
N ALA A 232 -16.57 16.87 -24.57
CA ALA A 232 -15.12 16.99 -24.39
C ALA A 232 -14.68 16.96 -22.90
N SER A 233 -15.60 17.21 -21.96
CA SER A 233 -15.34 17.12 -20.52
C SER A 233 -15.43 15.69 -19.97
N ALA A 234 -15.97 14.75 -20.75
CA ALA A 234 -16.06 13.34 -20.37
C ALA A 234 -14.74 12.61 -20.69
N ILE A 235 -14.42 11.56 -19.93
CA ILE A 235 -13.27 10.70 -20.23
C ILE A 235 -13.48 10.08 -21.61
N LYS A 236 -12.45 10.19 -22.47
CA LYS A 236 -12.48 9.73 -23.87
C LYS A 236 -13.49 10.49 -24.76
N GLY A 237 -14.04 11.62 -24.30
CA GLY A 237 -14.85 12.52 -25.11
C GLY A 237 -16.32 12.15 -25.24
N GLY A 238 -16.84 11.26 -24.41
CA GLY A 238 -18.27 10.93 -24.39
C GLY A 238 -18.73 10.21 -23.13
N TYR A 239 -20.04 10.16 -22.90
CA TYR A 239 -20.67 9.48 -21.78
C TYR A 239 -21.95 8.75 -22.21
N LEU A 240 -22.32 7.72 -21.45
CA LEU A 240 -23.59 7.01 -21.57
C LEU A 240 -24.61 7.64 -20.63
N SER A 241 -25.84 7.86 -21.10
CA SER A 241 -26.98 8.35 -20.32
C SER A 241 -28.11 7.33 -20.33
N LEU A 242 -28.40 6.74 -19.17
CA LEU A 242 -29.49 5.80 -18.99
C LEU A 242 -30.61 6.44 -18.19
N THR A 243 -31.81 6.49 -18.78
CA THR A 243 -33.04 6.84 -18.05
C THR A 243 -33.87 5.58 -17.81
N PHE A 244 -34.23 5.33 -16.55
CA PHE A 244 -35.03 4.18 -16.14
C PHE A 244 -36.00 4.59 -15.01
N ALA A 245 -37.16 3.93 -14.94
CA ALA A 245 -38.16 4.12 -13.88
C ALA A 245 -38.57 2.85 -13.07
N PRO A 246 -38.05 1.63 -13.28
CA PRO A 246 -38.52 0.48 -12.50
C PRO A 246 -38.12 0.57 -11.03
N SER A 247 -39.08 0.26 -10.15
CA SER A 247 -38.87 -0.04 -8.72
C SER A 247 -38.36 -1.46 -8.47
N VAL A 248 -37.77 -2.07 -9.50
CA VAL A 248 -37.14 -3.40 -9.46
C VAL A 248 -35.73 -3.32 -10.03
N TRP A 249 -34.87 -4.24 -9.62
CA TRP A 249 -33.50 -4.32 -10.12
C TRP A 249 -33.49 -4.48 -11.64
N SER A 250 -32.78 -3.59 -12.32
CA SER A 250 -32.62 -3.61 -13.77
C SER A 250 -31.16 -3.43 -14.15
N THR A 251 -30.73 -4.03 -15.26
CA THR A 251 -29.36 -3.87 -15.76
C THR A 251 -29.18 -2.44 -16.28
N ALA A 252 -28.28 -1.69 -15.67
CA ALA A 252 -27.93 -0.35 -16.11
C ALA A 252 -26.80 -0.37 -17.14
N PHE A 253 -25.72 -1.07 -16.80
CA PHE A 253 -24.51 -1.16 -17.62
C PHE A 253 -23.97 -2.58 -17.59
N SER A 254 -23.23 -2.95 -18.63
CA SER A 254 -22.60 -4.26 -18.72
C SER A 254 -21.22 -4.19 -19.34
N VAL A 255 -20.34 -5.07 -18.89
CA VAL A 255 -18.99 -5.22 -19.41
C VAL A 255 -18.69 -6.69 -19.61
N THR A 256 -18.13 -7.03 -20.76
CA THR A 256 -17.69 -8.40 -21.05
C THR A 256 -16.21 -8.54 -20.74
N LEU A 257 -15.87 -9.54 -19.92
CA LEU A 257 -14.50 -9.99 -19.68
C LEU A 257 -14.26 -11.24 -20.53
N THR A 258 -13.34 -11.13 -21.48
CA THR A 258 -12.95 -12.26 -22.33
C THR A 258 -12.14 -13.30 -21.55
N SER A 259 -11.95 -14.48 -22.13
CA SER A 259 -11.06 -15.50 -21.58
C SER A 259 -9.63 -14.99 -21.34
N ASN A 260 -9.13 -14.11 -22.22
CA ASN A 260 -7.81 -13.52 -22.04
C ASN A 260 -7.80 -12.54 -20.87
N ASP A 261 -8.81 -11.70 -20.75
CA ASP A 261 -8.96 -10.75 -19.65
C ASP A 261 -8.94 -11.46 -18.29
N LEU A 262 -9.73 -12.52 -18.15
CA LEU A 262 -9.80 -13.31 -16.92
C LEU A 262 -8.50 -14.02 -16.58
N ALA A 263 -7.71 -14.42 -17.59
CA ALA A 263 -6.38 -14.98 -17.38
C ALA A 263 -5.42 -13.96 -16.76
N GLN A 264 -5.54 -12.67 -17.11
CA GLN A 264 -4.67 -11.61 -16.58
C GLN A 264 -5.07 -11.13 -15.17
N LEU A 265 -6.34 -11.29 -14.77
CA LEU A 265 -6.83 -10.84 -13.45
C LEU A 265 -6.38 -11.75 -12.28
N THR A 266 -5.79 -12.90 -12.56
CA THR A 266 -5.15 -13.81 -11.56
C THR A 266 -6.00 -14.22 -10.34
N ALA A 267 -7.33 -14.12 -10.43
CA ALA A 267 -8.25 -14.36 -9.32
C ALA A 267 -8.00 -13.46 -8.10
N LEU A 268 -7.50 -12.23 -8.34
CA LEU A 268 -7.41 -11.20 -7.31
C LEU A 268 -8.78 -10.58 -7.02
N ASN A 269 -8.85 -9.86 -5.90
CA ASN A 269 -10.06 -9.13 -5.51
C ASN A 269 -10.09 -7.76 -6.20
N TYR A 270 -11.16 -7.54 -6.96
CA TYR A 270 -11.42 -6.25 -7.61
C TYR A 270 -12.73 -5.68 -7.11
N ARG A 271 -12.76 -4.36 -6.96
CA ARG A 271 -13.89 -3.55 -6.57
C ARG A 271 -14.22 -2.63 -7.74
N PRO A 272 -15.31 -2.84 -8.49
CA PRO A 272 -15.67 -1.95 -9.56
C PRO A 272 -15.98 -0.53 -9.04
N LEU A 273 -15.30 0.46 -9.60
CA LEU A 273 -15.51 1.88 -9.38
C LEU A 273 -16.16 2.45 -10.64
N LEU A 274 -17.44 2.81 -10.52
CA LEU A 274 -18.19 3.46 -11.59
C LEU A 274 -18.15 4.98 -11.34
N ARG A 275 -17.55 5.73 -12.27
CA ARG A 275 -17.58 7.19 -12.23
C ARG A 275 -18.85 7.68 -12.92
N PHE A 276 -19.50 8.67 -12.31
CA PHE A 276 -20.57 9.40 -12.95
C PHE A 276 -20.02 10.60 -13.71
N PHE A 277 -20.52 10.81 -14.93
CA PHE A 277 -20.19 12.01 -15.68
C PHE A 277 -20.78 13.25 -14.98
N ALA A 278 -22.04 13.15 -14.53
CA ALA A 278 -22.68 14.12 -13.67
C ALA A 278 -23.23 13.44 -12.40
N PRO A 279 -23.02 14.02 -11.20
CA PRO A 279 -23.56 13.47 -9.96
C PRO A 279 -25.09 13.53 -9.98
N HIS A 280 -25.73 12.59 -9.29
CA HIS A 280 -27.18 12.49 -9.21
C HIS A 280 -27.73 13.08 -7.90
N ALA A 281 -29.00 13.50 -7.87
CA ALA A 281 -29.66 14.05 -6.66
C ALA A 281 -30.53 13.02 -5.90
N TYR A 282 -30.50 11.77 -6.35
CA TYR A 282 -31.37 10.68 -5.91
C TYR A 282 -30.98 10.11 -4.53
N ASN A 283 -31.91 10.15 -3.55
CA ASN A 283 -31.67 9.67 -2.17
C ASN A 283 -31.80 8.15 -1.99
N ASP A 284 -32.72 7.50 -2.70
CA ASP A 284 -32.99 6.05 -2.74
C ASP A 284 -32.44 5.35 -4.01
N LEU A 285 -31.21 5.67 -4.45
CA LEU A 285 -30.57 4.98 -5.57
C LEU A 285 -29.58 3.93 -5.06
N PHE A 286 -29.71 2.70 -5.56
CA PHE A 286 -28.87 1.57 -5.19
C PHE A 286 -28.28 0.89 -6.41
N PHE A 287 -27.07 0.35 -6.25
CA PHE A 287 -26.40 -0.46 -7.25
C PHE A 287 -25.95 -1.80 -6.70
N ARG A 288 -25.87 -2.81 -7.55
CA ARG A 288 -25.21 -4.08 -7.24
C ARG A 288 -24.55 -4.66 -8.49
N LEU A 289 -23.67 -5.63 -8.30
CA LEU A 289 -23.04 -6.35 -9.39
C LEU A 289 -23.64 -7.76 -9.51
N GLN A 290 -23.91 -8.18 -10.73
CA GLN A 290 -24.27 -9.54 -11.07
C GLN A 290 -23.26 -10.10 -12.07
N VAL A 291 -22.71 -11.27 -11.78
CA VAL A 291 -21.73 -11.96 -12.63
C VAL A 291 -22.43 -13.08 -13.37
N ILE A 292 -22.31 -13.06 -14.69
CA ILE A 292 -22.93 -14.04 -15.59
C ILE A 292 -21.85 -14.83 -16.34
N GLN A 293 -22.06 -16.13 -16.44
CA GLN A 293 -21.29 -17.03 -17.28
C GLN A 293 -22.25 -17.70 -18.28
N GLY A 294 -22.10 -17.42 -19.57
CA GLY A 294 -23.07 -17.83 -20.58
C GLY A 294 -24.45 -17.21 -20.28
N THR A 295 -25.40 -18.04 -19.87
CA THR A 295 -26.77 -17.62 -19.47
C THR A 295 -27.02 -17.69 -17.97
N SER A 296 -26.07 -18.20 -17.19
CA SER A 296 -26.24 -18.47 -15.77
C SER A 296 -25.68 -17.35 -14.91
N VAL A 297 -26.46 -16.91 -13.93
CA VAL A 297 -25.97 -16.03 -12.86
C VAL A 297 -25.15 -16.87 -11.89
N ILE A 298 -23.86 -16.58 -11.80
CA ILE A 298 -22.95 -17.33 -10.92
C ILE A 298 -22.71 -16.61 -9.59
N HIS A 299 -22.88 -15.28 -9.57
CA HIS A 299 -22.73 -14.50 -8.35
C HIS A 299 -23.53 -13.21 -8.44
N THR A 300 -24.06 -12.74 -7.30
CA THR A 300 -24.66 -11.41 -7.15
C THR A 300 -24.15 -10.82 -5.84
N THR A 301 -23.65 -9.60 -5.89
CA THR A 301 -23.13 -8.92 -4.70
C THR A 301 -24.26 -8.28 -3.89
N GLU A 302 -23.93 -7.90 -2.65
CA GLU A 302 -24.79 -7.02 -1.86
C GLU A 302 -25.09 -5.70 -2.58
N ALA A 303 -26.24 -5.10 -2.25
CA ALA A 303 -26.61 -3.78 -2.74
C ALA A 303 -25.82 -2.69 -2.01
N VAL A 304 -25.42 -1.66 -2.76
CA VAL A 304 -24.73 -0.49 -2.24
C VAL A 304 -25.58 0.74 -2.54
N HIS A 305 -25.83 1.52 -1.50
CA HIS A 305 -26.44 2.84 -1.63
C HIS A 305 -25.49 3.81 -2.33
N SER A 306 -25.99 4.54 -3.32
CA SER A 306 -25.27 5.62 -3.98
C SER A 306 -25.73 6.95 -3.39
N PRO A 307 -24.91 7.63 -2.58
CA PRO A 307 -25.33 8.88 -1.96
C PRO A 307 -25.54 9.98 -3.01
N PRO A 308 -26.56 10.84 -2.85
CA PRO A 308 -26.75 11.98 -3.74
C PRO A 308 -25.54 12.93 -3.68
N GLY A 309 -25.21 13.53 -4.82
CA GLY A 309 -24.09 14.46 -4.97
C GLY A 309 -22.72 13.80 -5.19
N PHE A 310 -22.59 12.48 -4.99
CA PHE A 310 -21.33 11.78 -5.25
C PHE A 310 -21.10 11.61 -6.75
N GLY A 311 -19.87 11.85 -7.20
CA GLY A 311 -19.45 11.68 -8.60
C GLY A 311 -19.04 10.24 -8.95
N TYR A 312 -19.22 9.29 -8.04
CA TYR A 312 -18.83 7.89 -8.22
C TYR A 312 -19.61 6.96 -7.28
N VAL A 313 -19.62 5.67 -7.61
CA VAL A 313 -20.08 4.60 -6.70
C VAL A 313 -19.07 3.45 -6.69
N LEU A 314 -18.81 2.91 -5.49
CA LEU A 314 -17.93 1.76 -5.27
C LEU A 314 -18.76 0.51 -5.00
N LEU A 315 -18.90 -0.35 -5.99
CA LEU A 315 -19.61 -1.64 -5.85
C LEU A 315 -18.84 -2.58 -4.91
N PRO A 316 -19.45 -3.63 -4.34
CA PRO A 316 -18.71 -4.57 -3.49
C PRO A 316 -17.57 -5.26 -4.24
N SER A 317 -16.55 -5.70 -3.50
CA SER A 317 -15.44 -6.45 -4.10
C SER A 317 -15.85 -7.88 -4.44
N LEU A 318 -15.21 -8.44 -5.47
CA LEU A 318 -15.31 -9.84 -5.83
C LEU A 318 -13.98 -10.34 -6.41
N ASN A 319 -13.76 -11.64 -6.30
CA ASN A 319 -12.68 -12.30 -7.04
C ASN A 319 -13.06 -12.37 -8.52
N LEU A 320 -12.13 -11.98 -9.40
CA LEU A 320 -12.27 -12.15 -10.85
C LEU A 320 -11.12 -12.98 -11.39
N PRO A 321 -11.37 -14.22 -11.86
CA PRO A 321 -12.64 -14.97 -11.80
C PRO A 321 -13.09 -15.31 -10.36
N PRO A 322 -14.37 -15.67 -10.14
CA PRO A 322 -14.92 -15.98 -8.82
C PRO A 322 -14.43 -17.34 -8.31
N GLY A 323 -13.17 -17.35 -7.85
CA GLY A 323 -12.48 -18.52 -7.32
C GLY A 323 -11.20 -18.87 -8.08
N PRO A 324 -10.33 -19.71 -7.48
CA PRO A 324 -9.12 -20.17 -8.14
C PRO A 324 -9.47 -21.04 -9.34
N LEU A 325 -8.85 -20.75 -10.49
CA LEU A 325 -8.93 -21.63 -11.66
C LEU A 325 -7.93 -22.79 -11.51
N LEU A 326 -8.28 -23.95 -12.05
CA LEU A 326 -7.35 -25.10 -12.19
C LEU A 326 -6.16 -24.78 -13.13
N LYS A 327 -6.31 -23.78 -14.02
CA LYS A 327 -5.32 -23.37 -15.04
C LYS A 327 -4.94 -24.45 -16.05
N GLU A 328 -5.76 -25.49 -16.20
CA GLU A 328 -5.60 -26.54 -17.21
C GLU A 328 -6.22 -26.16 -18.57
N ALA A 329 -7.15 -25.20 -18.58
CA ALA A 329 -7.81 -24.69 -19.77
C ALA A 329 -8.07 -23.18 -19.65
N ALA A 330 -8.36 -22.52 -20.77
CA ALA A 330 -8.73 -21.12 -20.78
C ALA A 330 -10.03 -20.89 -19.99
N PRO A 331 -10.13 -19.81 -19.17
CA PRO A 331 -11.36 -19.50 -18.45
C PRO A 331 -12.49 -19.16 -19.41
N GLN A 332 -13.70 -19.56 -19.06
CA GLN A 332 -14.90 -19.13 -19.79
C GLN A 332 -15.13 -17.62 -19.60
N PRO A 333 -15.51 -16.88 -20.65
CA PRO A 333 -15.82 -15.44 -20.54
C PRO A 333 -16.89 -15.16 -19.49
N LEU A 334 -16.80 -14.01 -18.85
CA LEU A 334 -17.77 -13.53 -17.86
C LEU A 334 -18.36 -12.21 -18.32
N VAL A 335 -19.62 -11.97 -18.00
CA VAL A 335 -20.26 -10.67 -18.18
C VAL A 335 -20.60 -10.10 -16.81
N LEU A 336 -20.13 -8.88 -16.58
CA LEU A 336 -20.40 -8.10 -15.39
C LEU A 336 -21.59 -7.20 -15.66
N TYR A 337 -22.73 -7.46 -15.03
CA TYR A 337 -23.91 -6.60 -15.05
C TYR A 337 -23.93 -5.71 -13.83
N ILE A 338 -23.86 -4.40 -14.07
CA ILE A 338 -24.11 -3.37 -13.07
C ILE A 338 -25.61 -3.12 -13.08
N GLN A 339 -26.28 -3.53 -12.01
CA GLN A 339 -27.71 -3.33 -11.85
C GLN A 339 -27.97 -2.09 -11.00
N ALA A 340 -29.05 -1.38 -11.33
CA ALA A 340 -29.53 -0.23 -10.57
C ALA A 340 -30.97 -0.45 -10.12
N LEU A 341 -31.31 0.13 -8.97
CA LEU A 341 -32.64 0.15 -8.37
C LEU A 341 -32.92 1.54 -7.82
N ARG A 342 -34.08 2.10 -8.19
CA ARG A 342 -34.66 3.31 -7.58
C ARG A 342 -35.90 2.88 -6.79
N GLU A 343 -35.84 2.89 -5.46
CA GLU A 343 -36.94 2.34 -4.64
C GLU A 343 -38.28 3.06 -4.88
N SER A 344 -38.24 4.37 -5.10
CA SER A 344 -39.42 5.18 -5.41
C SER A 344 -40.10 4.84 -6.75
N GLY A 345 -39.43 4.14 -7.67
CA GLY A 345 -39.94 3.91 -9.03
C GLY A 345 -40.10 5.19 -9.87
N ALA A 346 -39.53 6.31 -9.42
CA ALA A 346 -39.53 7.55 -10.17
C ALA A 346 -38.52 7.47 -11.33
N ALA A 347 -38.81 8.18 -12.43
CA ALA A 347 -37.89 8.31 -13.55
C ALA A 347 -36.54 8.88 -13.08
N THR A 348 -35.47 8.15 -13.39
CA THR A 348 -34.12 8.34 -12.87
C THR A 348 -33.15 8.31 -14.04
N THR A 349 -32.28 9.31 -14.14
CA THR A 349 -31.23 9.37 -15.18
C THR A 349 -29.85 9.28 -14.55
N ILE A 350 -29.06 8.30 -14.99
CA ILE A 350 -27.67 8.12 -14.58
C ILE A 350 -26.77 8.33 -15.78
N THR A 351 -25.70 9.10 -15.61
CA THR A 351 -24.68 9.30 -16.64
C THR A 351 -23.33 8.74 -16.20
N THR A 352 -22.65 7.99 -17.07
CA THR A 352 -21.32 7.42 -16.78
C THR A 352 -20.41 7.51 -17.99
N ASP A 353 -19.14 7.79 -17.78
CA ASP A 353 -18.11 7.80 -18.82
C ASP A 353 -17.01 6.75 -18.60
N TYR A 354 -16.91 6.21 -17.38
CA TYR A 354 -15.77 5.39 -16.98
C TYR A 354 -16.10 4.39 -15.87
N LEU A 355 -15.65 3.14 -16.07
CA LEU A 355 -15.67 2.07 -15.09
C LEU A 355 -14.25 1.51 -14.93
N THR A 356 -13.78 1.39 -13.69
CA THR A 356 -12.49 0.77 -13.37
C THR A 356 -12.68 -0.46 -12.49
N LEU A 357 -12.05 -1.57 -12.82
CA LEU A 357 -11.86 -2.70 -11.90
C LEU A 357 -10.72 -2.35 -10.94
N PHE A 358 -11.05 -1.71 -9.84
CA PHE A 358 -10.07 -1.21 -8.88
C PHE A 358 -9.59 -2.34 -7.96
N PRO A 359 -8.29 -2.63 -7.85
CA PRO A 359 -7.82 -3.70 -6.97
C PRO A 359 -8.12 -3.38 -5.51
N PHE A 360 -8.66 -4.36 -4.78
CA PHE A 360 -9.08 -4.18 -3.39
C PHE A 360 -8.14 -4.86 -2.40
N ASN A 361 -7.64 -6.05 -2.73
CA ASN A 361 -6.72 -6.79 -1.88
C ASN A 361 -5.67 -7.48 -2.76
N PRO A 362 -4.40 -7.00 -2.75
CA PRO A 362 -3.87 -5.95 -1.89
C PRO A 362 -4.31 -4.53 -2.28
N GLY A 363 -4.62 -3.69 -1.30
CA GLY A 363 -5.07 -2.30 -1.50
C GLY A 363 -5.35 -1.58 -0.18
N ALA A 364 -5.42 -0.25 -0.22
CA ALA A 364 -5.72 0.60 0.92
C ALA A 364 -6.65 1.74 0.52
N ILE A 365 -7.60 2.06 1.38
CA ILE A 365 -8.53 3.18 1.25
C ILE A 365 -8.28 4.14 2.40
N PHE A 366 -8.16 5.42 2.08
CA PHE A 366 -7.96 6.49 3.05
C PHE A 366 -9.20 7.38 3.01
N TYR A 367 -10.02 7.31 4.06
CA TYR A 367 -11.20 8.16 4.21
C TYR A 367 -10.82 9.42 4.95
N ALA A 368 -11.03 10.57 4.31
CA ALA A 368 -10.75 11.87 4.92
C ALA A 368 -11.80 12.19 6.00
N PHE A 369 -11.36 12.50 7.21
CA PHE A 369 -12.16 13.24 8.18
C PHE A 369 -11.78 14.73 8.22
N HIS A 370 -10.67 15.09 7.56
CA HIS A 370 -10.28 16.46 7.28
C HIS A 370 -9.75 16.57 5.83
N PRO A 371 -10.23 17.53 5.03
CA PRO A 371 -9.74 17.69 3.66
C PRO A 371 -8.30 18.19 3.64
N VAL A 372 -7.56 17.81 2.60
CA VAL A 372 -6.13 18.12 2.46
C VAL A 372 -5.95 19.26 1.48
N LYS A 373 -5.23 20.30 1.91
CA LYS A 373 -4.94 21.48 1.09
C LYS A 373 -4.04 21.17 -0.10
N THR A 374 -4.21 21.98 -1.14
CA THR A 374 -3.40 21.95 -2.35
C THR A 374 -1.96 22.43 -2.09
N ASP A 375 -1.13 21.54 -1.54
CA ASP A 375 0.33 21.70 -1.32
C ASP A 375 0.87 20.68 -0.29
N ALA A 376 -0.01 20.17 0.56
CA ALA A 376 0.35 19.18 1.57
C ALA A 376 0.78 17.84 0.94
N LEU A 377 1.84 17.27 1.50
CA LEU A 377 2.41 16.00 1.10
C LEU A 377 1.70 14.86 1.83
N PHE A 378 0.93 14.04 1.11
CA PHE A 378 0.45 12.76 1.64
C PHE A 378 1.60 11.76 1.71
N ILE A 379 1.63 10.97 2.78
CA ILE A 379 2.60 9.88 2.99
C ILE A 379 1.84 8.66 3.53
N ASP A 380 1.95 7.52 2.87
CA ASP A 380 1.66 6.19 3.42
C ASP A 380 2.97 5.42 3.49
N ASP A 381 3.42 5.06 4.69
CA ASP A 381 4.61 4.26 4.95
C ASP A 381 4.20 2.89 5.51
N SER A 382 3.98 1.95 4.58
CA SER A 382 3.50 0.61 4.90
C SER A 382 4.53 -0.24 5.66
N ALA A 383 5.80 0.16 5.73
CA ALA A 383 6.80 -0.57 6.50
C ALA A 383 6.65 -0.37 8.00
N PHE A 384 6.12 0.79 8.40
CA PHE A 384 5.89 1.16 9.79
C PHE A 384 4.41 1.31 10.14
N SER A 385 3.50 0.97 9.21
CA SER A 385 2.05 1.12 9.37
C SER A 385 1.62 2.54 9.75
N ARG A 386 2.18 3.54 9.06
CA ARG A 386 1.87 4.95 9.31
C ARG A 386 1.43 5.65 8.06
N HIS A 387 0.54 6.60 8.25
CA HIS A 387 0.12 7.50 7.19
C HIS A 387 -0.17 8.88 7.78
N GLY A 388 -0.06 9.90 6.95
CA GLY A 388 -0.29 11.27 7.38
C GLY A 388 0.03 12.26 6.29
N PHE A 389 -0.07 13.53 6.65
CA PHE A 389 0.21 14.65 5.78
C PHE A 389 1.27 15.53 6.41
N ARG A 390 2.13 16.06 5.55
CA ARG A 390 3.08 17.10 5.93
C ARG A 390 2.73 18.37 5.19
N ASP A 391 2.38 19.40 5.94
CA ASP A 391 2.17 20.73 5.40
C ASP A 391 3.55 21.39 5.19
N THR A 392 3.83 21.76 3.94
CA THR A 392 5.08 22.46 3.59
C THR A 392 5.18 23.87 4.17
N ALA A 393 4.05 24.52 4.47
CA ALA A 393 3.99 25.86 5.03
C ALA A 393 3.99 25.87 6.57
N LEU A 394 3.37 24.88 7.22
CA LEU A 394 3.20 24.85 8.69
C LEU A 394 4.18 23.95 9.45
N THR A 395 5.19 23.38 8.78
CA THR A 395 6.24 22.49 9.35
C THR A 395 5.73 21.36 10.25
N GLY A 396 4.44 21.04 10.20
CA GLY A 396 3.76 20.07 11.03
C GLY A 396 3.36 18.81 10.27
N GLU A 397 3.32 17.69 10.98
CA GLU A 397 2.70 16.45 10.54
C GLU A 397 1.30 16.34 11.15
N SER A 398 0.31 15.98 10.36
CA SER A 398 -1.06 15.76 10.80
C SER A 398 -1.64 14.48 10.23
N VAL A 399 -2.57 13.86 10.96
CA VAL A 399 -3.37 12.76 10.45
C VAL A 399 -4.73 13.32 10.09
N THR A 400 -5.11 13.18 8.82
CA THR A 400 -6.41 13.67 8.30
C THR A 400 -7.29 12.54 7.77
N HIS A 401 -6.75 11.31 7.71
CA HIS A 401 -7.41 10.15 7.10
C HIS A 401 -7.43 8.95 8.02
N SER A 402 -8.50 8.16 7.90
CA SER A 402 -8.56 6.80 8.42
C SER A 402 -8.19 5.81 7.32
N ARG A 403 -7.18 4.98 7.56
CA ARG A 403 -6.70 3.95 6.62
C ARG A 403 -7.46 2.65 6.84
N ILE A 404 -7.98 2.06 5.77
CA ILE A 404 -8.64 0.76 5.73
C ILE A 404 -7.92 -0.12 4.71
N GLY A 405 -7.58 -1.35 5.09
CA GLY A 405 -6.91 -2.34 4.22
C GLY A 405 -5.51 -2.74 4.71
N PRO A 406 -4.90 -3.79 4.14
CA PRO A 406 -3.55 -4.23 4.53
C PRO A 406 -2.45 -3.26 4.06
N PRO A 407 -1.22 -3.37 4.60
CA PRO A 407 -0.04 -2.67 4.09
C PRO A 407 0.18 -2.93 2.60
N LEU A 408 0.62 -1.91 1.86
CA LEU A 408 1.00 -2.05 0.46
C LEU A 408 2.41 -2.67 0.37
N VAL A 409 2.56 -3.70 -0.46
CA VAL A 409 3.81 -4.46 -0.62
C VAL A 409 4.11 -4.76 -2.10
N LEU A 410 5.39 -4.73 -2.48
CA LEU A 410 5.88 -5.28 -3.73
C LEU A 410 6.08 -6.78 -3.60
N TYR A 411 5.57 -7.53 -4.57
CA TYR A 411 5.80 -8.95 -4.70
C TYR A 411 7.06 -9.21 -5.56
N PRO A 412 8.06 -9.95 -5.06
CA PRO A 412 9.28 -10.23 -5.81
C PRO A 412 8.99 -11.01 -7.08
N GLN A 413 9.78 -10.76 -8.14
CA GLN A 413 9.67 -11.42 -9.45
C GLN A 413 8.32 -11.22 -10.16
N GLN A 414 7.53 -10.24 -9.73
CA GLN A 414 6.27 -9.87 -10.35
C GLN A 414 6.35 -8.42 -10.82
N ILE A 415 5.63 -8.11 -11.90
CA ILE A 415 5.28 -6.72 -12.24
C ILE A 415 4.24 -6.28 -11.23
N ASN A 416 4.54 -5.23 -10.48
CA ASN A 416 3.64 -4.69 -9.46
C ASN A 416 3.00 -3.42 -9.99
N ARG A 417 1.68 -3.39 -10.14
CA ARG A 417 0.95 -2.20 -10.59
C ARG A 417 0.12 -1.59 -9.47
N LEU A 418 0.33 -0.30 -9.25
CA LEU A 418 -0.41 0.56 -8.34
C LEU A 418 -1.51 1.31 -9.09
N PHE A 419 -2.69 1.38 -8.48
CA PHE A 419 -3.86 2.08 -8.98
C PHE A 419 -4.22 3.22 -8.05
N PHE A 420 -4.60 4.36 -8.61
CA PHE A 420 -4.96 5.55 -7.85
C PHE A 420 -6.30 6.09 -8.30
N ALA A 421 -7.14 6.45 -7.33
CA ALA A 421 -8.32 7.27 -7.54
C ALA A 421 -8.47 8.20 -6.35
N VAL A 422 -8.84 9.46 -6.60
CA VAL A 422 -8.95 10.49 -5.56
C VAL A 422 -10.20 11.30 -5.76
N SER A 423 -10.96 11.50 -4.67
CA SER A 423 -12.09 12.41 -4.66
C SER A 423 -11.72 13.79 -4.12
N ASP A 424 -12.51 14.79 -4.51
CA ASP A 424 -12.43 16.15 -3.99
C ASP A 424 -13.38 16.40 -2.79
N ASP A 425 -13.40 17.62 -2.29
CA ASP A 425 -14.28 18.08 -1.21
C ASP A 425 -15.79 18.03 -1.54
N ASN A 426 -16.13 17.92 -2.83
CA ASN A 426 -17.50 17.73 -3.30
C ASN A 426 -17.84 16.25 -3.57
N ASN A 427 -16.96 15.31 -3.18
CA ASN A 427 -17.07 13.88 -3.47
C ASN A 427 -17.13 13.56 -4.97
N LEU A 428 -16.56 14.42 -5.81
CA LEU A 428 -16.39 14.18 -7.23
C LEU A 428 -15.00 13.56 -7.49
N MET A 429 -14.85 12.90 -8.63
CA MET A 429 -13.54 12.45 -9.14
C MET A 429 -13.23 13.19 -10.45
N PRO A 430 -12.81 14.47 -10.40
CA PRO A 430 -12.57 15.24 -11.61
C PRO A 430 -11.45 14.60 -12.44
N PRO A 431 -11.63 14.40 -13.75
CA PRO A 431 -10.63 13.74 -14.60
C PRO A 431 -9.39 14.61 -14.81
N SER A 432 -9.49 15.93 -14.65
CA SER A 432 -8.37 16.88 -14.75
C SER A 432 -7.51 16.97 -13.48
N HIS A 433 -7.97 16.44 -12.35
CA HIS A 433 -7.22 16.45 -11.11
C HIS A 433 -6.01 15.52 -11.23
N TYR A 434 -4.83 16.01 -10.87
CA TYR A 434 -3.63 15.20 -10.77
C TYR A 434 -2.77 15.49 -9.53
N SER A 435 -1.99 14.47 -9.15
CA SER A 435 -0.98 14.52 -8.11
C SER A 435 0.37 14.06 -8.65
N LEU A 436 1.46 14.62 -8.12
CA LEU A 436 2.79 14.07 -8.33
C LEU A 436 2.99 12.84 -7.44
N LEU A 437 3.68 11.82 -7.95
CA LEU A 437 3.95 10.58 -7.26
C LEU A 437 5.43 10.41 -6.92
N ASN A 438 5.71 9.95 -5.71
CA ASN A 438 6.97 9.32 -5.36
C ASN A 438 6.71 7.97 -4.67
N VAL A 439 7.45 6.93 -5.07
CA VAL A 439 7.35 5.59 -4.47
C VAL A 439 8.74 5.12 -4.07
N SER A 440 8.83 4.56 -2.87
CA SER A 440 10.03 3.89 -2.38
C SER A 440 9.64 2.58 -1.71
N TYR A 441 10.61 1.70 -1.46
CA TYR A 441 10.38 0.44 -0.78
C TYR A 441 11.46 0.15 0.25
N TYR A 442 11.17 -0.81 1.12
CA TYR A 442 12.12 -1.35 2.08
C TYR A 442 12.40 -2.82 1.72
N PRO A 443 13.56 -3.14 1.11
CA PRO A 443 13.90 -4.50 0.74
C PRO A 443 13.78 -5.47 1.92
N ARG A 444 13.27 -6.68 1.69
CA ARG A 444 13.24 -7.74 2.71
C ARG A 444 14.02 -8.95 2.21
N TYR A 445 15.02 -9.34 3.00
CA TYR A 445 15.91 -10.45 2.69
C TYR A 445 15.55 -11.64 3.59
N ALA A 446 15.27 -12.78 2.95
CA ALA A 446 15.12 -14.05 3.64
C ALA A 446 16.49 -14.58 4.09
N LEU A 447 16.49 -15.42 5.11
CA LEU A 447 17.68 -16.14 5.58
C LEU A 447 17.89 -17.49 4.89
N LEU A 448 16.83 -18.04 4.30
CA LEU A 448 16.78 -19.33 3.61
C LEU A 448 16.58 -19.13 2.12
#